data_AF-A0A372J523-F1
#
_entry.id   AF-A0A372J523-F1
#
_cell.length_a   1.000
_cell.length_b   1.000
_cell.length_c   1.000
_cell.angle_alpha   90.00
_cell.angle_beta   90.00
_cell.angle_gamma   90.00
#
_symmetry.space_group_name_H-M   'P 1'
#
loop_
_entity.id
_entity.type
_entity.pdbx_description
1 polymer ?
#
loop_
_entity_poly.entity_id
_entity_poly.type
_entity_poly.pdbx_seq_one_letter_code
_entity_poly.pdbx_strand_id
1 'polypeptide(L)' 'MVSLVVILFPPLLIAFLLVMERVEEPLRRPTGQREVAEFLSTATPGEVDTLARSGIRRAMSRWRARRRSRLQRARPPVV' A
#
# COMPACT_ATOMS: atom_id res chain seq x y z
N MET A 1 30.18 30.57 16.76
CA MET A 1 28.95 29.73 16.78
C MET A 1 28.32 29.59 15.39
N VAL A 2 28.13 30.67 14.61
CA VAL A 2 27.42 30.62 13.31
C VAL A 2 28.06 29.70 12.26
N SER A 3 29.39 29.68 12.15
CA SER A 3 30.09 28.90 11.11
C SER A 3 29.86 27.39 11.21
N LEU A 4 29.65 26.87 12.43
CA LEU A 4 29.37 25.45 12.64
C LEU A 4 27.98 25.07 12.10
N VAL A 5 27.00 25.97 12.23
CA VAL A 5 25.65 25.76 11.70
C VAL A 5 25.68 25.72 10.17
N VAL A 6 26.43 26.62 9.52
CA VAL A 6 26.51 26.67 8.04
C VAL A 6 27.15 25.40 7.46
N ILE A 7 28.14 24.82 8.14
CA ILE A 7 28.81 23.60 7.70
C ILE A 7 27.96 22.36 7.98
N LEU A 8 27.28 22.32 9.14
CA LEU A 8 26.52 21.15 9.55
C LEU A 8 25.12 21.10 8.91
N PHE A 9 24.55 22.24 8.54
CA PHE A 9 23.18 22.32 8.05
C PHE A 9 22.95 21.60 6.69
N PRO A 10 23.79 21.77 5.65
CA PRO A 10 23.64 21.05 4.39
C PRO A 10 23.66 19.52 4.52
N PRO A 11 24.64 18.89 5.20
CA PRO A 11 24.63 17.44 5.40
C PRO A 11 23.50 17.00 6.33
N LEU A 12 23.08 17.82 7.30
CA LEU A 12 21.93 17.51 8.15
C LEU A 12 20.62 17.47 7.35
N LEU A 13 20.42 18.40 6.41
CA LEU A 13 19.26 18.37 5.50
C LEU A 13 19.29 17.16 4.58
N ILE A 14 20.45 16.84 3.99
CA ILE A 14 20.59 15.65 3.14
C ILE A 14 20.32 14.38 3.96
N ALA A 15 20.88 14.27 5.17
CA ALA A 15 20.60 13.17 6.08
C ALA A 15 19.12 13.10 6.46
N PHE A 16 18.48 14.24 6.74
CA PHE A 16 17.05 14.29 7.02
C PHE A 16 16.20 13.85 5.82
N LEU A 17 16.57 14.22 4.59
CA LEU A 17 15.89 13.79 3.36
C LEU A 17 16.09 12.30 3.07
N LEU A 18 17.29 11.77 3.31
CA LEU A 18 17.58 10.33 3.22
C LEU A 18 16.89 9.53 4.34
N VAL A 19 16.73 10.13 5.52
CA VAL A 19 15.93 9.55 6.60
C VAL A 19 14.44 9.65 6.28
N MET A 20 13.98 10.72 5.64
CA MET A 20 12.63 10.78 5.09
C MET A 20 12.40 9.64 4.11
N GLU A 21 13.36 9.20 3.30
CA GLU A 21 13.23 7.95 2.53
C GLU A 21 12.97 6.73 3.44
N ARG A 22 13.70 6.61 4.57
CA ARG A 22 13.48 5.56 5.58
C ARG A 22 12.23 5.72 6.47
N VAL A 23 11.67 6.92 6.58
CA VAL A 23 10.43 7.25 7.31
C VAL A 23 9.23 7.25 6.34
N GLU A 24 9.46 7.35 5.04
CA GLU A 24 8.50 7.17 3.95
C GLU A 24 8.40 5.70 3.53
N GLU A 25 9.43 4.88 3.79
CA GLU A 25 9.41 3.43 3.52
C GLU A 25 8.26 2.66 4.23
N PRO A 26 7.83 3.03 5.46
CA PRO A 26 6.61 2.47 6.05
C PRO A 26 5.32 3.10 5.51
N LEU A 27 5.37 4.31 4.94
CA LEU A 27 4.22 4.97 4.32
C LEU A 27 4.07 4.66 2.82
N ARG A 28 5.03 3.94 2.20
CA ARG A 28 4.93 3.28 0.89
C ARG A 28 4.17 1.94 0.93
N ARG A 29 3.26 1.79 1.89
CA ARG A 29 2.06 0.96 1.76
C ARG A 29 0.80 1.84 1.75
N PRO A 30 0.63 2.81 0.82
CA PRO A 30 -0.74 3.06 0.38
C PRO A 30 -1.22 1.72 -0.17
N THR A 31 -2.49 1.40 0.00
CA THR A 31 -3.06 0.20 -0.59
C THR A 31 -2.71 0.21 -2.08
N GLY A 32 -1.77 -0.67 -2.47
CA GLY A 32 -0.80 -0.33 -3.51
C GLY A 32 -1.50 -0.03 -4.81
N GLN A 33 -1.04 0.95 -5.58
CA GLN A 33 -1.51 1.16 -6.95
C GLN A 33 -1.59 -0.17 -7.74
N ARG A 34 -0.70 -1.11 -7.41
CA ARG A 34 -0.69 -2.49 -7.88
C ARG A 34 -1.87 -3.35 -7.38
N GLU A 35 -2.26 -3.23 -6.12
CA GLU A 35 -3.44 -3.91 -5.55
C GLU A 35 -4.75 -3.31 -6.10
N VAL A 36 -4.77 -2.01 -6.38
CA VAL A 36 -5.89 -1.34 -7.07
C VAL A 36 -5.94 -1.77 -8.54
N ALA A 37 -4.79 -1.83 -9.23
CA ALA A 37 -4.72 -2.33 -10.61
C ALA A 37 -5.15 -3.80 -10.70
N GLU A 38 -4.73 -4.63 -9.75
CA GLU A 38 -5.14 -6.03 -9.65
C GLU A 38 -6.63 -6.16 -9.30
N PHE A 39 -7.16 -5.29 -8.44
CA PHE A 39 -8.58 -5.18 -8.20
C PHE A 39 -9.32 -4.84 -9.50
N LEU A 40 -8.92 -3.80 -10.23
CA LEU A 40 -9.58 -3.43 -11.48
C LEU A 40 -9.50 -4.53 -12.55
N SER A 41 -8.44 -5.34 -12.56
CA SER A 41 -8.28 -6.44 -13.52
C SER A 41 -9.03 -7.73 -13.12
N THR A 42 -9.29 -7.97 -11.83
CA THR A 42 -9.91 -9.23 -11.33
C THR A 42 -11.21 -9.04 -10.57
N ALA A 43 -11.66 -7.80 -10.35
CA ALA A 43 -12.89 -7.51 -9.65
C ALA A 43 -14.10 -8.00 -10.45
N THR A 44 -15.07 -8.52 -9.71
CA THR A 44 -16.35 -8.94 -10.29
C THR A 44 -17.27 -7.71 -10.43
N PRO A 45 -18.22 -7.66 -11.38
CA PRO A 45 -19.09 -6.50 -11.56
C PRO A 45 -19.78 -6.01 -10.27
N GLY A 46 -20.19 -6.91 -9.38
CA GLY A 46 -20.77 -6.54 -8.09
C GLY A 46 -19.79 -5.84 -7.12
N GLU A 47 -18.48 -6.07 -7.24
CA GLU A 47 -17.46 -5.38 -6.45
C GLU A 47 -17.15 -3.99 -7.00
N VAL A 48 -17.20 -3.84 -8.33
CA VAL A 48 -17.09 -2.53 -9.00
C VAL A 48 -18.32 -1.67 -8.69
N ASP A 49 -19.53 -2.25 -8.68
CA ASP A 49 -20.74 -1.54 -8.24
C ASP A 49 -20.65 -1.13 -6.76
N THR A 50 -20.09 -2.02 -5.92
CA THR A 50 -19.80 -1.69 -4.51
C THR A 50 -18.77 -0.57 -4.38
N LEU A 51 -17.76 -0.55 -5.25
CA LEU A 51 -16.76 0.52 -5.31
C LEU A 51 -17.43 1.86 -5.61
N ALA A 52 -18.32 1.88 -6.62
CA ALA A 52 -19.05 3.08 -7.03
C ALA A 52 -20.03 3.57 -5.96
N ARG A 53 -20.75 2.66 -5.28
CA ARG A 53 -21.80 3.01 -4.31
C ARG A 53 -21.32 3.23 -2.88
N SER A 54 -20.26 2.54 -2.47
CA SER A 54 -19.83 2.47 -1.05
C SER A 54 -18.34 2.73 -0.82
N GLY A 55 -17.58 2.99 -1.90
CA GLY A 55 -16.20 3.39 -1.84
C GLY A 55 -15.17 2.25 -1.78
N ILE A 56 -13.91 2.65 -2.01
CA ILE A 56 -12.73 1.77 -2.17
C ILE A 56 -12.55 0.80 -1.00
N ARG A 57 -12.75 1.28 0.24
CA ARG A 57 -12.54 0.48 1.45
C ARG A 57 -13.44 -0.75 1.52
N ARG A 58 -14.73 -0.59 1.18
CA ARG A 58 -15.75 -1.67 1.24
C ARG A 58 -15.61 -2.64 0.07
N ALA A 59 -15.24 -2.16 -1.11
CA ALA A 59 -15.00 -3.01 -2.27
C ALA A 59 -13.75 -3.88 -2.10
N MET A 60 -12.63 -3.29 -1.64
CA MET A 60 -11.38 -4.02 -1.43
C MET A 60 -11.44 -5.04 -0.30
N SER A 61 -12.24 -4.82 0.75
CA SER A 61 -12.39 -5.82 1.82
C SER A 61 -13.09 -7.08 1.33
N ARG A 62 -14.13 -6.94 0.50
CA ARG A 62 -14.84 -8.08 -0.12
C ARG A 62 -13.96 -8.81 -1.13
N TRP A 63 -13.26 -8.07 -1.99
CA TRP A 63 -12.33 -8.66 -2.95
C TRP A 63 -11.21 -9.47 -2.27
N ARG A 64 -10.58 -8.90 -1.23
CA ARG A 64 -9.56 -9.61 -0.44
C ARG A 64 -10.11 -10.87 0.23
N ALA A 65 -11.33 -10.81 0.79
CA ALA A 65 -11.97 -11.97 1.41
C ALA A 65 -12.20 -13.11 0.40
N ARG A 66 -12.68 -12.80 -0.82
CA ARG A 66 -12.85 -13.80 -1.88
C ARG A 66 -11.52 -14.35 -2.39
N ARG A 67 -10.49 -13.52 -2.52
CA ARG A 67 -9.16 -13.98 -2.96
C ARG A 67 -8.55 -14.95 -1.94
N ARG A 68 -8.68 -14.67 -0.64
CA ARG A 68 -8.23 -15.58 0.43
C ARG A 68 -8.98 -16.91 0.42
N SER A 69 -10.30 -16.91 0.22
CA SER A 69 -11.07 -18.17 0.19
C SER A 69 -10.71 -19.04 -1.01
N ARG A 70 -10.39 -18.44 -2.17
CA ARG A 70 -9.86 -19.18 -3.33
C ARG A 70 -8.48 -19.77 -3.05
N LEU A 71 -7.58 -19.01 -2.43
CA LEU A 71 -6.24 -19.51 -2.07
C LEU A 71 -6.30 -20.65 -1.06
N GLN A 72 -7.24 -20.60 -0.10
CA GLN A 72 -7.47 -21.68 0.85
C GLN A 72 -7.99 -22.94 0.16
N ARG A 73 -8.93 -22.82 -0.79
CA ARG A 73 -9.41 -23.96 -1.59
C ARG A 73 -8.34 -24.54 -2.51
N ALA A 74 -7.40 -23.73 -2.98
CA ALA A 74 -6.32 -24.16 -3.85
C ALA A 74 -5.20 -24.89 -3.09
N ARG A 75 -5.21 -24.88 -1.75
CA ARG A 75 -4.27 -25.66 -0.93
C ARG A 75 -4.88 -27.05 -0.73
N PRO A 76 -4.34 -28.11 -1.38
CA PRO A 76 -4.83 -29.46 -1.14
C PRO A 76 -4.64 -29.81 0.34
N PRO A 77 -5.58 -30.55 0.95
CA PRO A 77 -5.39 -31.03 2.30
C PRO A 77 -4.12 -31.89 2.30
N VAL A 78 -3.12 -31.45 3.07
CA VAL A 78 -1.99 -32.31 3.45
C VAL A 78 -2.58 -33.33 4.41
N VAL A 79 -2.98 -34.47 3.85
CA VAL A 79 -3.34 -35.70 4.56
C VAL A 79 -2.11 -36.57 4.65
#